data_AF-A0A814XJ94-F1
#
_entry.id   AF-A0A814XJ94-F1
#
_cell.length_a   1.000
_cell.length_b   1.000
_cell.length_c   1.000
_cell.angle_alpha   90.00
_cell.angle_beta   90.00
_cell.angle_gamma   90.00
#
_symmetry.space_group_name_H-M   'P 1'
#
loop_
_entity.id
_entity.type
_entity.pdbx_description
1 polymer ?
#
loop_
_entity_poly.entity_id
_entity_poly.type
_entity_poly.pdbx_seq_one_letter_code
_entity_poly.pdbx_strand_id
1 'polypeptide(L)' 'MIINVSGDTAFAHWVSRYTGMPKDHPAGQTWMRATVGYKRQNGRWFIAHEHVSFPFNPETSQ' A
#
# COMPACT_ATOMS: atom_id res chain seq x y z
N MET A 1 -11.30 -1.08 0.24
CA MET A 1 -10.39 -1.38 -0.89
C MET A 1 -11.17 -1.20 -2.18
N ILE A 2 -10.57 -0.56 -3.18
CA ILE A 2 -11.15 -0.35 -4.51
C ILE A 2 -10.18 -0.91 -5.55
N ILE A 3 -10.69 -1.58 -6.57
CA ILE A 3 -9.91 -2.14 -7.67
C ILE A 3 -10.56 -1.72 -8.99
N ASN A 4 -9.77 -1.13 -9.88
CA ASN A 4 -10.17 -0.80 -11.24
C ASN A 4 -9.32 -1.61 -12.22
N VAL A 5 -9.96 -2.30 -13.16
CA VAL A 5 -9.30 -3.19 -14.13
C VAL A 5 -9.59 -2.70 -15.54
N SER A 6 -8.56 -2.65 -16.39
CA SER A 6 -8.68 -2.34 -17.82
C SER A 6 -7.70 -3.20 -18.61
N GLY A 7 -8.24 -4.17 -19.35
CA GLY A 7 -7.45 -5.17 -20.09
C GLY A 7 -6.46 -5.91 -19.19
N ASP A 8 -5.18 -5.85 -19.54
CA ASP A 8 -4.08 -6.47 -18.79
C ASP A 8 -3.45 -5.54 -17.74
N THR A 9 -4.14 -4.46 -17.36
CA THR A 9 -3.71 -3.53 -16.31
C THR A 9 -4.77 -3.39 -15.24
N ALA A 10 -4.33 -3.15 -13.99
CA ALA A 10 -5.24 -2.84 -12.90
C ALA A 10 -4.60 -1.86 -11.90
N PHE A 11 -5.44 -1.10 -11.21
CA PHE A 11 -5.05 -0.27 -10.08
C PHE A 11 -5.88 -0.66 -8.86
N ALA A 12 -5.22 -0.98 -7.75
CA ALA A 12 -5.84 -1.21 -6.46
C ALA A 12 -5.46 -0.09 -5.48
N HIS A 13 -6.44 0.38 -4.70
CA HIS A 13 -6.23 1.36 -3.64
C HIS A 13 -6.88 0.90 -2.33
N TRP A 14 -6.15 1.02 -1.22
CA TRP A 14 -6.68 0.72 0.11
C TRP A 14 -5.99 1.52 1.21
N VAL A 15 -6.66 1.54 2.35
CA VAL A 15 -6.17 2.06 3.63
C VAL A 15 -6.05 0.87 4.57
N SER A 16 -4.91 0.72 5.23
CA SER A 16 -4.65 -0.37 6.18
C SER A 16 -4.12 0.19 7.49
N ARG A 17 -4.53 -0.40 8.61
CA ARG A 17 -4.02 -0.03 9.94
C ARG A 17 -2.89 -0.98 10.29
N TYR A 18 -1.73 -0.44 10.65
CA TYR A 18 -0.64 -1.25 11.18
C TYR A 18 -0.90 -1.56 12.66
N THR A 19 -1.03 -2.85 12.98
CA THR A 19 -1.21 -3.37 14.32
C THR A 19 -0.09 -4.38 14.65
N GLY A 20 0.12 -4.67 15.94
CA GLY A 20 1.09 -5.70 16.36
C GLY A 20 2.56 -5.27 16.36
N MET A 21 2.87 -3.99 16.14
CA MET A 21 4.22 -3.46 16.31
C MET A 21 4.57 -3.30 17.81
N PRO A 22 5.86 -3.34 18.19
CA PRO A 22 6.31 -3.00 19.53
C PRO A 22 5.74 -1.66 20.01
N LYS A 23 5.48 -1.53 21.31
CA LYS A 23 4.74 -0.42 21.94
C LYS A 23 5.25 0.98 21.54
N ASP A 24 6.56 1.10 21.32
CA ASP A 24 7.23 2.38 21.05
C ASP A 24 7.71 2.52 19.60
N HIS A 25 7.23 1.65 18.69
CA HIS A 25 7.59 1.76 17.28
C HIS A 25 6.89 2.98 16.66
N PRO A 26 7.60 3.89 15.96
CA PRO A 26 7.01 5.11 15.38
C PRO A 26 5.86 4.84 14.38
N ALA A 27 5.94 3.72 13.64
CA ALA A 27 4.85 3.27 12.77
C ALA A 27 3.77 2.41 13.48
N GLY A 28 3.93 2.13 14.76
CA GLY A 28 2.94 1.42 15.56
C GLY A 28 1.68 2.28 15.70
N GLN A 29 0.51 1.72 15.41
CA GLN A 29 -0.79 2.41 15.45
C GLN A 29 -1.05 3.43 14.32
N THR A 30 -0.23 3.45 13.26
CA THR A 30 -0.47 4.33 12.12
C THR A 30 -1.37 3.69 11.05
N TRP A 31 -1.86 4.53 10.13
CA TRP A 31 -2.58 4.12 8.94
C TRP A 31 -1.67 4.24 7.71
N MET A 32 -1.62 3.22 6.87
CA MET A 32 -0.93 3.27 5.58
C MET A 32 -1.95 3.35 4.45
N ARG A 33 -1.73 4.26 3.51
CA ARG A 33 -2.42 4.27 2.21
C ARG A 33 -1.55 3.59 1.18
N ALA A 34 -2.11 2.68 0.41
CA ALA A 34 -1.43 2.01 -0.68
C ALA A 34 -2.19 2.20 -2.00
N THR A 35 -1.43 2.44 -3.06
CA THR A 35 -1.89 2.41 -4.45
C THR A 35 -0.96 1.50 -5.23
N VAL A 36 -1.48 0.40 -5.77
CA VAL A 36 -0.69 -0.61 -6.45
C VAL A 36 -1.20 -0.79 -7.87
N GLY A 37 -0.29 -0.61 -8.84
CA GLY A 37 -0.50 -0.90 -10.24
C GLY A 37 -0.07 -2.32 -10.55
N TYR A 38 -0.92 -3.06 -11.25
CA TYR A 38 -0.69 -4.44 -11.66
C TYR A 38 -0.65 -4.57 -13.18
N LYS A 39 0.11 -5.55 -13.64
CA LYS A 39 0.12 -6.00 -15.04
C LYS A 39 -0.15 -7.50 -15.11
N ARG A 40 -1.02 -7.92 -16.02
CA ARG A 40 -1.30 -9.32 -16.29
C ARG A 40 -0.31 -9.86 -17.33
N GLN A 41 0.28 -11.02 -17.05
CA GLN A 41 1.16 -11.75 -17.97
C GLN A 41 0.87 -13.24 -17.85
N ASN A 42 0.65 -13.91 -18.98
CA ASN A 42 0.32 -15.36 -19.03
C ASN A 42 -0.80 -15.74 -18.06
N GLY A 43 -1.88 -14.93 -18.02
CA GLY A 43 -3.03 -15.15 -17.17
C GLY A 43 -2.87 -14.75 -15.69
N ARG A 44 -1.66 -14.41 -15.24
CA ARG A 44 -1.34 -14.08 -13.84
C ARG A 44 -1.10 -12.58 -13.65
N TRP A 45 -1.54 -12.03 -12.52
CA TRP A 45 -1.31 -10.64 -12.17
C TRP A 45 0.00 -10.49 -11.39
N PHE A 46 0.76 -9.45 -11.74
CA PHE A 46 2.02 -9.08 -11.09
C PHE A 46 1.98 -7.60 -10.69
N ILE A 47 2.62 -7.26 -9.59
CA ILE A 47 2.82 -5.86 -9.20
C ILE A 47 3.81 -5.24 -10.19
N ALA A 48 3.36 -4.20 -10.90
CA ALA A 48 4.20 -3.41 -11.79
C ALA A 48 4.74 -2.17 -11.08
N HIS A 49 3.96 -1.61 -10.15
CA HIS A 49 4.35 -0.46 -9.34
C HIS A 49 3.57 -0.47 -8.02
N GLU A 50 4.22 -0.08 -6.94
CA GLU A 50 3.60 0.15 -5.65
C GLU A 50 4.00 1.52 -5.13
N HIS A 51 3.01 2.28 -4.68
CA HIS A 51 3.18 3.50 -3.93
C HIS A 51 2.50 3.32 -2.57
N VAL A 52 3.26 3.48 -1.50
CA VAL A 52 2.75 3.53 -0.13
C VAL A 52 3.04 4.88 0.49
N SER A 53 2.07 5.41 1.24
CA SER A 53 2.28 6.59 2.06
C SER A 53 1.85 6.31 3.49
N PHE A 54 2.69 6.74 4.41
CA PHE A 54 2.48 6.69 5.85
C PHE A 54 2.41 8.15 6.34
N PRO A 55 1.50 8.50 7.25
CA PRO A 55 1.46 9.80 7.89
C PRO A 55 2.53 9.79 9.00
N PHE A 56 3.80 9.67 8.61
CA PHE A 56 4.92 9.91 9.51
C PHE A 56 5.88 10.90 8.87
N ASN A 57 6.49 11.73 9.70
CA ASN A 57 7.61 12.56 9.32
C ASN A 57 8.92 11.77 9.54
N PRO A 58 9.70 11.49 8.47
CA PRO A 58 10.94 10.72 8.60
C PRO A 58 12.06 11.45 9.33
N GLU A 59 12.00 12.78 9.44
CA GLU A 59 13.01 13.59 10.13
C GLU A 59 12.71 13.70 11.63
N THR A 60 11.42 13.77 12.01
CA THR A 60 11.01 13.96 13.41
C THR A 60 10.45 12.70 14.06
N SER A 61 10.26 11.63 13.29
CA SER A 61 9.59 10.39 13.72
C SER A 61 8.20 10.62 14.34
N GLN A 62 7.52 11.71 13.93
CA GLN A 62 6.16 12.05 14.34
C GLN A 62 5.12 11.48 13.39
#